data_AF-A0A375HNF5-F1
#
_entry.id   AF-A0A375HNF5-F1
#
_cell.length_a   1.000
_cell.length_b   1.000
_cell.length_c   1.000
_cell.angle_alpha   90.00
_cell.angle_beta   90.00
_cell.angle_gamma   90.00
#
_symmetry.space_group_name_H-M   'P 1'
#
loop_
_entity.id
_entity.type
_entity.pdbx_description
1 polymer ?
#
loop_
_entity_poly.entity_id
_entity_poly.type
_entity_poly.pdbx_seq_one_letter_code
_entity_poly.pdbx_strand_id
1 'polypeptide(L)'
;MSGTSDSAKPVAAALHSSAIEHHAPAAAASGDSAASAAHTTLAQADHAMRHWTDPAPGDVRVGSTQHLQMFCNMLLQTHNPYKPAVIEWPRLPPEALHRVTSLPIWDIAVQTEGRAAIRVRTFAGTVDDPLLRRALELDGAEEARHKVVLSKLVQAYGIALAPEPDYPPPRDPEWGWLVTGYSECIDSFFAFGLFAAARRSGFFPAELVETFEPVIQEEGRHILFFVNWAAWYRRNLPWWRRPLFALKVARVWAFLVWERIGIARGLDADGVAQDANFTMNGSAALGEALTPGAMIDLCLAENARRMAGYDTRLLRPGTVPRLARLARRFVG
;
A
#
# COMPACT_ATOMS: atom_id res chain seq x y z
N MET A 1 -39.01 -33.13 -65.87
CA MET A 1 -38.46 -34.26 -65.07
C MET A 1 -38.41 -33.82 -63.62
N SER A 2 -38.88 -34.53 -62.60
CA SER A 2 -39.88 -35.57 -62.39
C SER A 2 -39.77 -35.88 -60.89
N GLY A 3 -40.89 -35.93 -60.16
CA GLY A 3 -40.94 -36.34 -58.74
C GLY A 3 -41.82 -35.41 -57.88
N THR A 4 -43.16 -35.40 -58.00
CA THR A 4 -44.18 -36.27 -57.33
C THR A 4 -43.98 -36.36 -55.81
N SER A 5 -44.80 -35.84 -54.87
CA SER A 5 -46.26 -35.72 -54.64
C SER A 5 -46.72 -36.64 -53.50
N ASP A 6 -47.30 -36.06 -52.44
CA ASP A 6 -48.53 -36.51 -51.73
C ASP A 6 -48.74 -35.57 -50.52
N SER A 7 -49.80 -34.76 -50.35
CA SER A 7 -51.27 -34.90 -50.42
C SER A 7 -51.91 -35.78 -49.35
N ALA A 8 -52.43 -35.15 -48.29
CA ALA A 8 -53.74 -35.47 -47.70
C ALA A 8 -54.25 -34.32 -46.79
N LYS A 9 -55.57 -34.16 -46.74
CA LYS A 9 -56.34 -32.94 -46.39
C LYS A 9 -57.22 -33.18 -45.10
N PRO A 10 -58.12 -32.26 -44.67
CA PRO A 10 -58.31 -31.78 -43.29
C PRO A 10 -59.59 -32.29 -42.57
N VAL A 11 -59.75 -32.05 -41.26
CA VAL A 11 -61.07 -31.96 -40.57
C VAL A 11 -61.00 -30.99 -39.36
N ALA A 12 -62.12 -30.32 -39.10
CA ALA A 12 -62.32 -29.12 -38.29
C ALA A 12 -62.69 -29.33 -36.80
N ALA A 13 -62.62 -28.20 -36.08
CA ALA A 13 -63.47 -27.74 -34.97
C ALA A 13 -63.30 -28.36 -33.56
N ALA A 14 -62.94 -27.50 -32.58
CA ALA A 14 -63.78 -27.20 -31.41
C ALA A 14 -63.18 -26.06 -30.57
N LEU A 15 -64.07 -25.29 -29.96
CA LEU A 15 -63.87 -24.06 -29.20
C LEU A 15 -63.70 -24.31 -27.68
N HIS A 16 -63.20 -23.28 -26.99
CA HIS A 16 -63.25 -22.98 -25.54
C HIS A 16 -62.37 -23.82 -24.59
N SER A 17 -61.40 -23.17 -23.93
CA SER A 17 -61.63 -22.61 -22.58
C SER A 17 -60.35 -21.99 -22.00
N SER A 18 -60.55 -20.85 -21.35
CA SER A 18 -59.61 -20.03 -20.58
C SER A 18 -58.87 -20.81 -19.48
N ALA A 19 -57.56 -20.55 -19.33
CA ALA A 19 -56.90 -20.50 -18.04
C ALA A 19 -55.70 -19.55 -18.08
N ILE A 20 -55.66 -18.68 -17.08
CA ILE A 20 -54.78 -17.54 -16.87
C ILE A 20 -53.35 -18.03 -16.59
N GLU A 21 -52.38 -17.62 -17.42
CA GLU A 21 -50.96 -17.71 -17.07
C GLU A 21 -50.59 -16.51 -16.18
N HIS A 22 -50.21 -16.82 -14.95
CA HIS A 22 -49.59 -15.89 -14.02
C HIS A 22 -48.30 -15.33 -14.62
N HIS A 23 -48.29 -14.03 -14.93
CA HIS A 23 -47.07 -13.25 -15.10
C HIS A 23 -46.24 -13.32 -13.81
N ALA A 24 -45.07 -13.98 -13.88
CA ALA A 24 -44.00 -13.80 -12.92
C ALA A 24 -43.11 -12.62 -13.38
N PRO A 25 -42.71 -11.69 -12.50
CA PRO A 25 -41.88 -10.56 -12.90
C PRO A 25 -40.41 -11.01 -13.02
N ALA A 26 -39.93 -11.17 -14.26
CA ALA A 26 -38.51 -11.30 -14.56
C ALA A 26 -37.87 -9.90 -14.63
N ALA A 27 -37.63 -9.24 -13.49
CA ALA A 27 -36.91 -7.96 -13.48
C ALA A 27 -36.15 -7.61 -12.17
N ALA A 28 -35.98 -8.55 -11.22
CA ALA A 28 -35.25 -8.28 -9.96
C ALA A 28 -33.94 -9.07 -9.80
N ALA A 29 -33.73 -10.15 -10.56
CA ALA A 29 -32.60 -11.08 -10.33
C ALA A 29 -31.25 -10.63 -10.94
N SER A 30 -31.25 -9.69 -11.90
CA SER A 30 -30.02 -9.25 -12.58
C SER A 30 -29.21 -8.23 -11.78
N GLY A 31 -29.88 -7.38 -10.99
CA GLY A 31 -29.22 -6.39 -10.12
C GLY A 31 -28.48 -7.03 -8.95
N ASP A 32 -29.10 -8.00 -8.28
CA ASP A 32 -28.50 -8.74 -7.17
C ASP A 32 -27.32 -9.62 -7.62
N SER A 33 -27.42 -10.23 -8.81
CA SER A 33 -26.33 -11.01 -9.42
C SER A 33 -25.10 -10.15 -9.74
N ALA A 34 -25.31 -8.96 -10.33
CA ALA A 34 -24.22 -8.06 -10.69
C ALA A 34 -23.59 -7.41 -9.44
N ALA A 35 -24.39 -7.02 -8.45
CA ALA A 35 -23.89 -6.52 -7.17
C ALA A 35 -23.11 -7.60 -6.41
N SER A 36 -23.63 -8.84 -6.36
CA SER A 36 -22.94 -9.99 -5.75
C SER A 36 -21.62 -10.33 -6.45
N ALA A 37 -21.58 -10.29 -7.79
CA ALA A 37 -20.36 -10.49 -8.57
C ALA A 37 -19.33 -9.36 -8.34
N ALA A 38 -19.79 -8.11 -8.24
CA ALA A 38 -18.94 -6.95 -7.95
C ALA A 38 -18.35 -7.01 -6.53
N HIS A 39 -19.15 -7.37 -5.53
CA HIS A 39 -18.69 -7.60 -4.15
C HIS A 39 -17.69 -8.76 -4.06
N THR A 40 -17.92 -9.84 -4.81
CA THR A 40 -16.99 -10.98 -4.88
C THR A 40 -15.65 -10.56 -5.49
N THR A 41 -15.68 -9.73 -6.54
CA THR A 41 -14.47 -9.21 -7.20
C THR A 41 -13.67 -8.27 -6.29
N LEU A 42 -14.35 -7.41 -5.53
CA LEU A 42 -13.70 -6.53 -4.54
C LEU A 42 -13.04 -7.33 -3.42
N ALA A 43 -13.74 -8.32 -2.85
CA ALA A 43 -13.20 -9.19 -1.81
C ALA A 43 -12.01 -10.03 -2.33
N GLN A 44 -12.04 -10.48 -3.57
CA GLN A 44 -10.93 -11.18 -4.20
C GLN A 44 -9.71 -10.27 -4.41
N ALA A 45 -9.91 -9.04 -4.89
CA ALA A 45 -8.84 -8.05 -5.04
C ALA A 45 -8.23 -7.68 -3.68
N ASP A 46 -9.06 -7.49 -2.66
CA ASP A 46 -8.65 -7.23 -1.28
C ASP A 46 -7.84 -8.40 -0.70
N HIS A 47 -8.31 -9.64 -0.90
CA HIS A 47 -7.60 -10.83 -0.48
C HIS A 47 -6.25 -10.98 -1.20
N ALA A 48 -6.22 -10.81 -2.53
CA ALA A 48 -5.02 -10.90 -3.35
C ALA A 48 -3.97 -9.86 -2.97
N MET A 49 -4.38 -8.65 -2.59
CA MET A 49 -3.48 -7.61 -2.09
C MET A 49 -2.75 -8.02 -0.79
N ARG A 50 -3.33 -8.93 0.00
CA ARG A 50 -2.80 -9.37 1.30
C ARG A 50 -2.12 -10.74 1.25
N HIS A 51 -2.41 -11.54 0.24
CA HIS A 51 -1.98 -12.92 0.16
C HIS A 51 -1.38 -13.24 -1.19
N TRP A 52 -0.14 -13.72 -1.18
CA TRP A 52 0.55 -14.11 -2.40
C TRP A 52 1.59 -15.18 -2.12
N THR A 53 1.60 -16.22 -2.94
CA THR A 53 2.58 -17.31 -2.90
C THR A 53 3.07 -17.56 -4.31
N ASP A 54 4.37 -17.76 -4.51
CA ASP A 54 4.89 -18.10 -5.84
C ASP A 54 4.44 -19.53 -6.20
N PRO A 55 3.76 -19.75 -7.34
CA PRO A 55 3.36 -21.08 -7.78
C PRO A 55 4.54 -22.02 -8.03
N ALA A 56 5.76 -21.52 -8.27
CA ALA A 56 6.95 -22.33 -8.44
C ALA A 56 7.37 -22.99 -7.10
N PRO A 57 7.48 -24.33 -7.03
CA PRO A 57 7.89 -25.03 -5.82
C PRO A 57 9.41 -24.91 -5.58
N GLY A 58 9.84 -25.23 -4.36
CA GLY A 58 11.25 -25.40 -4.00
C GLY A 58 11.90 -24.17 -3.34
N ASP A 59 13.15 -24.35 -2.91
CA ASP A 59 13.93 -23.32 -2.23
C ASP A 59 14.41 -22.22 -3.17
N VAL A 60 14.43 -20.99 -2.67
CA VAL A 60 14.81 -19.81 -3.46
C VAL A 60 16.13 -19.25 -2.94
N ARG A 61 17.15 -19.27 -3.81
CA ARG A 61 18.45 -18.66 -3.49
C ARG A 61 18.39 -17.15 -3.67
N VAL A 62 18.59 -16.39 -2.58
CA VAL A 62 18.69 -14.92 -2.62
C VAL A 62 19.72 -14.46 -3.65
N GLY A 63 19.28 -13.60 -4.56
CA GLY A 63 20.08 -13.08 -5.67
C GLY A 63 19.93 -13.86 -6.99
N SER A 64 19.21 -14.98 -7.02
CA SER A 64 18.92 -15.70 -8.27
C SER A 64 17.89 -14.97 -9.14
N THR A 65 17.75 -15.42 -10.39
CA THR A 65 16.65 -14.99 -11.29
C THR A 65 15.28 -15.32 -10.71
N GLN A 66 15.13 -16.48 -10.07
CA GLN A 66 13.87 -16.83 -9.39
C GLN A 66 13.56 -15.85 -8.26
N HIS A 67 14.55 -15.45 -7.46
CA HIS A 67 14.35 -14.44 -6.42
C HIS A 67 13.88 -13.10 -7.01
N LEU A 68 14.49 -12.65 -8.12
CA LEU A 68 14.05 -11.46 -8.87
C LEU A 68 12.58 -11.56 -9.30
N GLN A 69 12.25 -12.67 -9.96
CA GLN A 69 10.90 -12.93 -10.44
C GLN A 69 9.88 -12.93 -9.29
N MET A 70 10.22 -13.56 -8.17
CA MET A 70 9.34 -13.64 -7.01
C MET A 70 8.94 -12.28 -6.47
N PHE A 71 9.91 -11.43 -6.10
CA PHE A 71 9.54 -10.16 -5.46
C PHE A 71 8.89 -9.19 -6.46
N CYS A 72 9.25 -9.24 -7.75
CA CYS A 72 8.60 -8.45 -8.79
C CYS A 72 7.16 -8.92 -9.03
N ASN A 73 6.95 -10.23 -9.19
CA ASN A 73 5.62 -10.80 -9.40
C ASN A 73 4.73 -10.62 -8.17
N MET A 74 5.29 -10.73 -6.96
CA MET A 74 4.58 -10.41 -5.73
C MET A 74 3.99 -9.00 -5.82
N LEU A 75 4.81 -7.98 -6.11
CA LEU A 75 4.30 -6.60 -6.19
C LEU A 75 3.27 -6.43 -7.31
N LEU A 76 3.56 -6.97 -8.51
CA LEU A 76 2.72 -6.80 -9.70
C LEU A 76 1.37 -7.52 -9.61
N GLN A 77 1.33 -8.72 -9.03
CA GLN A 77 0.13 -9.57 -8.98
C GLN A 77 -0.78 -9.24 -7.78
N THR A 78 -0.26 -8.51 -6.80
CA THR A 78 -1.01 -8.06 -5.62
C THR A 78 -1.49 -6.61 -5.76
N HIS A 79 -1.29 -5.99 -6.93
CA HIS A 79 -1.78 -4.65 -7.22
C HIS A 79 -3.31 -4.60 -7.13
N ASN A 80 -3.81 -3.65 -6.33
CA ASN A 80 -5.23 -3.35 -6.24
C ASN A 80 -5.51 -1.97 -6.86
N PRO A 81 -6.20 -1.88 -8.00
CA PRO A 81 -6.42 -0.62 -8.73
C PRO A 81 -7.58 0.20 -8.14
N TYR A 82 -7.65 0.35 -6.81
CA TYR A 82 -8.67 1.20 -6.19
C TYR A 82 -8.47 2.66 -6.60
N LYS A 83 -9.58 3.38 -6.76
CA LYS A 83 -9.57 4.74 -7.31
C LYS A 83 -9.76 5.76 -6.18
N PRO A 84 -8.78 6.64 -5.91
CA PRO A 84 -8.94 7.67 -4.87
C PRO A 84 -10.16 8.57 -5.07
N ALA A 85 -10.52 8.82 -6.33
CA ALA A 85 -11.66 9.68 -6.69
C ALA A 85 -13.03 9.14 -6.28
N VAL A 86 -13.15 7.84 -5.96
CA VAL A 86 -14.43 7.22 -5.55
C VAL A 86 -14.47 6.91 -4.05
N ILE A 87 -13.47 7.35 -3.29
CA ILE A 87 -13.48 7.23 -1.84
C ILE A 87 -14.60 8.11 -1.28
N GLU A 88 -15.57 7.48 -0.60
CA GLU A 88 -16.60 8.19 0.15
C GLU A 88 -16.03 8.64 1.50
N TRP A 89 -15.62 9.90 1.59
CA TRP A 89 -15.11 10.47 2.83
C TRP A 89 -16.24 10.58 3.87
N PRO A 90 -16.13 9.92 5.05
CA PRO A 90 -17.17 9.96 6.04
C PRO A 90 -17.32 11.37 6.63
N ARG A 91 -18.55 11.75 6.95
CA ARG A 91 -18.81 12.97 7.74
C ARG A 91 -18.32 12.74 9.17
N LEU A 92 -17.39 13.56 9.61
CA LEU A 92 -16.79 13.43 10.93
C LEU A 92 -17.59 14.22 11.98
N PRO A 93 -17.82 13.65 13.17
CA PRO A 93 -18.28 14.44 14.32
C PRO A 93 -17.32 15.61 14.62
N PRO A 94 -17.79 16.72 15.21
CA PRO A 94 -16.98 17.93 15.42
C PRO A 94 -15.63 17.67 16.10
N GLU A 95 -15.60 16.81 17.12
CA GLU A 95 -14.35 16.47 17.82
C GLU A 95 -13.38 15.68 16.94
N ALA A 96 -13.88 14.71 16.17
CA ALA A 96 -13.05 13.92 15.26
C ALA A 96 -12.51 14.79 14.11
N LEU A 97 -13.35 15.68 13.57
CA LEU A 97 -12.93 16.65 12.56
C LEU A 97 -11.81 17.53 13.11
N HIS A 98 -12.00 18.11 14.29
CA HIS A 98 -10.98 18.94 14.96
C HIS A 98 -9.66 18.17 15.16
N ARG A 99 -9.71 16.91 15.60
CA ARG A 99 -8.51 16.07 15.72
C ARG A 99 -7.80 15.90 14.38
N VAL A 100 -8.51 15.52 13.32
CA VAL A 100 -7.94 15.35 11.97
C VAL A 100 -7.32 16.65 11.46
N THR A 101 -8.06 17.77 11.54
CA THR A 101 -7.61 19.06 10.99
C THR A 101 -6.46 19.70 11.77
N SER A 102 -6.24 19.28 13.03
CA SER A 102 -5.18 19.83 13.89
C SER A 102 -3.86 19.06 13.79
N LEU A 103 -3.80 17.94 13.07
CA LEU A 103 -2.57 17.17 12.92
C LEU A 103 -1.56 17.95 12.05
N PRO A 104 -0.35 18.28 12.57
CA PRO A 104 0.67 19.03 11.84
C PRO A 104 1.49 18.11 10.91
N ILE A 105 0.80 17.25 10.15
CA ILE A 105 1.42 16.21 9.33
C ILE A 105 1.03 16.27 7.86
N TRP A 106 -0.06 16.97 7.50
CA TRP A 106 -0.67 16.81 6.18
C TRP A 106 0.21 17.33 5.04
N ASP A 107 0.86 18.49 5.23
CA ASP A 107 1.83 19.02 4.27
C ASP A 107 2.98 18.03 4.05
N ILE A 108 3.53 17.54 5.16
CA ILE A 108 4.63 16.60 5.16
C ILE A 108 4.23 15.30 4.48
N ALA A 109 3.07 14.75 4.80
CA ALA A 109 2.59 13.50 4.23
C ALA A 109 2.47 13.61 2.70
N VAL A 110 1.74 14.62 2.20
CA VAL A 110 1.59 14.85 0.75
C VAL A 110 2.95 15.04 0.07
N GLN A 111 3.87 15.76 0.71
CA GLN A 111 5.20 16.03 0.16
C GLN A 111 6.10 14.80 0.13
N THR A 112 6.03 13.95 1.16
CA THR A 112 6.75 12.67 1.22
C THR A 112 6.29 11.76 0.08
N GLU A 113 4.99 11.57 -0.11
CA GLU A 113 4.45 10.74 -1.20
C GLU A 113 4.86 11.26 -2.59
N GLY A 114 4.76 12.58 -2.79
CA GLY A 114 5.17 13.23 -4.05
C GLY A 114 6.64 13.00 -4.37
N ARG A 115 7.50 13.09 -3.35
CA ARG A 115 8.94 12.86 -3.48
C ARG A 115 9.29 11.39 -3.68
N ALA A 116 8.63 10.49 -2.97
CA ALA A 116 8.79 9.05 -3.11
C ALA A 116 8.51 8.65 -4.57
N ALA A 117 7.35 9.03 -5.11
CA ALA A 117 6.96 8.76 -6.49
C ALA A 117 8.03 9.19 -7.52
N ILE A 118 8.61 10.39 -7.36
CA ILE A 118 9.68 10.88 -8.25
C ILE A 118 10.98 10.09 -8.08
N ARG A 119 11.39 9.79 -6.84
CA ARG A 119 12.62 9.02 -6.58
C ARG A 119 12.53 7.60 -7.15
N VAL A 120 11.42 6.90 -6.92
CA VAL A 120 11.18 5.55 -7.46
C VAL A 120 11.18 5.57 -8.98
N ARG A 121 10.43 6.48 -9.60
CA ARG A 121 10.38 6.63 -11.06
C ARG A 121 11.75 6.94 -11.67
N THR A 122 12.51 7.81 -11.01
CA THR A 122 13.86 8.18 -11.48
C THR A 122 14.79 6.98 -11.43
N PHE A 123 14.74 6.18 -10.36
CA PHE A 123 15.51 4.94 -10.27
C PHE A 123 15.06 3.89 -11.28
N ALA A 124 13.75 3.72 -11.49
CA ALA A 124 13.19 2.80 -12.49
C ALA A 124 13.75 3.07 -13.89
N GLY A 125 13.92 4.35 -14.26
CA GLY A 125 14.52 4.76 -15.54
C GLY A 125 15.98 4.33 -15.73
N THR A 126 16.67 3.91 -14.67
CA THR A 126 18.06 3.41 -14.73
C THR A 126 18.17 1.89 -14.83
N VAL A 127 17.05 1.16 -14.68
CA VAL A 127 17.05 -0.30 -14.58
C VAL A 127 16.86 -0.94 -15.94
N ASP A 128 17.78 -1.80 -16.38
CA ASP A 128 17.68 -2.48 -17.69
C ASP A 128 16.75 -3.70 -17.70
N ASP A 129 16.66 -4.44 -16.58
CA ASP A 129 15.80 -5.62 -16.49
C ASP A 129 14.33 -5.21 -16.62
N PRO A 130 13.59 -5.71 -17.63
CA PRO A 130 12.25 -5.21 -17.93
C PRO A 130 11.22 -5.58 -16.87
N LEU A 131 11.39 -6.72 -16.18
CA LEU A 131 10.47 -7.13 -15.11
C LEU A 131 10.67 -6.24 -13.88
N LEU A 132 11.93 -6.01 -13.50
CA LEU A 132 12.24 -5.14 -12.37
C LEU A 132 11.82 -3.69 -12.63
N ARG A 133 12.09 -3.17 -13.83
CA ARG A 133 11.66 -1.83 -14.23
C ARG A 133 10.15 -1.69 -14.08
N ARG A 134 9.38 -2.65 -14.59
CA ARG A 134 7.92 -2.63 -14.51
C ARG A 134 7.40 -2.68 -13.07
N ALA A 135 8.05 -3.47 -12.21
CA ALA A 135 7.70 -3.50 -10.78
C ALA A 135 7.97 -2.14 -10.10
N LEU A 136 9.12 -1.51 -10.37
CA LEU A 136 9.45 -0.17 -9.87
C LEU A 136 8.51 0.92 -10.42
N GLU A 137 8.11 0.81 -11.70
CA GLU A 137 7.14 1.74 -12.29
C GLU A 137 5.76 1.63 -11.62
N LEU A 138 5.35 0.42 -11.26
CA LEU A 138 4.14 0.21 -10.48
C LEU A 138 4.28 0.82 -9.08
N ASP A 139 5.36 0.49 -8.37
CA ASP A 139 5.68 1.02 -7.04
C ASP A 139 5.55 2.56 -7.02
N GLY A 140 6.29 3.25 -7.89
CA GLY A 140 6.22 4.71 -7.99
C GLY A 140 4.88 5.27 -8.49
N ALA A 141 4.03 4.47 -9.14
CA ALA A 141 2.67 4.85 -9.49
C ALA A 141 1.71 4.72 -8.29
N GLU A 142 1.95 3.74 -7.41
CA GLU A 142 1.21 3.57 -6.16
C GLU A 142 1.55 4.71 -5.18
N GLU A 143 2.82 5.08 -5.04
CA GLU A 143 3.26 6.28 -4.30
C GLU A 143 2.57 7.57 -4.81
N ALA A 144 2.56 7.75 -6.14
CA ALA A 144 1.88 8.89 -6.74
C ALA A 144 0.37 8.90 -6.44
N ARG A 145 -0.22 7.72 -6.30
CA ARG A 145 -1.63 7.56 -5.96
C ARG A 145 -1.89 7.82 -4.47
N HIS A 146 -0.98 7.45 -3.57
CA HIS A 146 -1.06 7.80 -2.14
C HIS A 146 -1.10 9.30 -1.94
N LYS A 147 -0.25 10.05 -2.64
CA LYS A 147 -0.32 11.52 -2.69
C LYS A 147 -1.73 12.01 -3.05
N VAL A 148 -2.34 11.43 -4.08
CA VAL A 148 -3.70 11.81 -4.52
C VAL A 148 -4.74 11.47 -3.45
N VAL A 149 -4.65 10.32 -2.78
CA VAL A 149 -5.53 9.96 -1.65
C VAL A 149 -5.44 11.02 -0.55
N LEU A 150 -4.22 11.37 -0.12
CA LEU A 150 -4.00 12.38 0.92
C LEU A 150 -4.50 13.76 0.48
N SER A 151 -4.23 14.16 -0.76
CA SER A 151 -4.72 15.42 -1.33
C SER A 151 -6.25 15.50 -1.36
N LYS A 152 -6.92 14.35 -1.54
CA LYS A 152 -8.39 14.25 -1.49
C LYS A 152 -8.92 14.30 -0.06
N LEU A 153 -8.24 13.69 0.91
CA LEU A 153 -8.59 13.81 2.33
C LEU A 153 -8.58 15.26 2.78
N VAL A 154 -7.49 15.98 2.51
CA VAL A 154 -7.32 17.36 2.99
C VAL A 154 -8.34 18.29 2.33
N GLN A 155 -8.67 18.05 1.06
CA GLN A 155 -9.75 18.74 0.36
C GLN A 155 -11.11 18.45 1.00
N ALA A 156 -11.40 17.18 1.31
CA ALA A 156 -12.68 16.77 1.87
C ALA A 156 -12.95 17.38 3.27
N TYR A 157 -11.90 17.55 4.07
CA TYR A 157 -12.01 18.09 5.43
C TYR A 157 -11.60 19.56 5.59
N GLY A 158 -11.34 20.26 4.47
CA GLY A 158 -11.03 21.70 4.49
C GLY A 158 -9.70 22.04 5.15
N ILE A 159 -8.72 21.13 5.08
CA ILE A 159 -7.38 21.31 5.66
C ILE A 159 -6.57 22.14 4.68
N ALA A 160 -6.13 23.32 5.12
CA ALA A 160 -5.27 24.18 4.32
C ALA A 160 -3.85 23.60 4.29
N LEU A 161 -3.36 23.29 3.09
CA LEU A 161 -1.96 22.92 2.88
C LEU A 161 -1.10 24.14 2.57
N ALA A 162 0.15 24.08 3.01
CA ALA A 162 1.21 24.94 2.49
C ALA A 162 1.39 24.71 0.98
N PRO A 163 1.90 25.72 0.24
CA PRO A 163 2.23 25.55 -1.17
C PRO A 163 3.13 24.34 -1.39
N GLU A 164 2.75 23.50 -2.35
CA GLU A 164 3.50 22.30 -2.66
C GLU A 164 4.84 22.66 -3.33
N PRO A 165 5.99 22.16 -2.83
CA PRO A 165 7.27 22.38 -3.47
C PRO A 165 7.41 21.57 -4.76
N ASP A 166 8.36 21.98 -5.61
CA ASP A 166 8.78 21.16 -6.75
C ASP A 166 9.50 19.89 -6.26
N TYR A 167 9.27 18.78 -6.97
CA TYR A 167 9.97 17.50 -6.74
C TYR A 167 10.95 17.21 -7.88
N PRO A 168 12.13 17.86 -7.93
CA PRO A 168 13.10 17.56 -8.97
C PRO A 168 13.63 16.12 -8.82
N PRO A 169 13.93 15.43 -9.93
CA PRO A 169 14.60 14.13 -9.89
C PRO A 169 15.89 14.18 -9.05
N PRO A 170 16.17 13.14 -8.23
CA PRO A 170 17.40 13.09 -7.45
C PRO A 170 18.63 13.04 -8.36
N ARG A 171 19.70 13.73 -7.96
CA ARG A 171 21.00 13.70 -8.68
C ARG A 171 21.62 12.31 -8.73
N ASP A 172 21.47 11.53 -7.66
CA ASP A 172 21.85 10.11 -7.60
C ASP A 172 20.56 9.28 -7.45
N PRO A 173 20.07 8.64 -8.54
CA PRO A 173 18.85 7.84 -8.50
C PRO A 173 18.91 6.68 -7.52
N GLU A 174 20.07 6.00 -7.41
CA GLU A 174 20.24 4.88 -6.47
C GLU A 174 20.21 5.36 -5.02
N TRP A 175 20.82 6.52 -4.73
CA TRP A 175 20.69 7.15 -3.42
C TRP A 175 19.24 7.50 -3.10
N GLY A 176 18.53 8.14 -4.03
CA GLY A 176 17.12 8.50 -3.84
C GLY A 176 16.27 7.28 -3.51
N TRP A 177 16.42 6.20 -4.26
CA TRP A 177 15.70 4.94 -4.02
C TRP A 177 16.05 4.30 -2.68
N LEU A 178 17.33 4.26 -2.31
CA LEU A 178 17.74 3.71 -1.01
C LEU A 178 17.19 4.54 0.17
N VAL A 179 17.19 5.87 0.07
CA VAL A 179 16.62 6.74 1.11
C VAL A 179 15.13 6.49 1.24
N THR A 180 14.38 6.46 0.13
CA THR A 180 12.95 6.17 0.11
C THR A 180 12.64 4.82 0.75
N GLY A 181 13.15 3.70 0.22
CA GLY A 181 12.77 2.39 0.73
C GLY A 181 13.25 2.08 2.15
N TYR A 182 14.38 2.65 2.61
CA TYR A 182 14.77 2.53 4.02
C TYR A 182 13.94 3.44 4.93
N SER A 183 13.48 4.61 4.46
CA SER A 183 12.56 5.44 5.25
C SER A 183 11.21 4.76 5.37
N GLU A 184 10.62 4.26 4.30
CA GLU A 184 9.36 3.49 4.34
C GLU A 184 9.47 2.30 5.31
N CYS A 185 10.58 1.56 5.31
CA CYS A 185 10.78 0.49 6.30
C CYS A 185 10.65 0.96 7.78
N ILE A 186 11.00 2.22 8.07
CA ILE A 186 10.84 2.84 9.38
C ILE A 186 9.41 3.35 9.55
N ASP A 187 8.94 4.11 8.56
CA ASP A 187 7.70 4.87 8.64
C ASP A 187 6.49 3.92 8.61
N SER A 188 6.46 2.93 7.71
CA SER A 188 5.42 1.91 7.67
C SER A 188 5.41 1.07 8.97
N PHE A 189 6.57 0.72 9.54
CA PHE A 189 6.62 -0.05 10.80
C PHE A 189 5.85 0.63 11.93
N PHE A 190 6.06 1.93 12.11
CA PHE A 190 5.37 2.69 13.14
C PHE A 190 3.94 3.06 12.72
N ALA A 191 3.71 3.39 11.44
CA ALA A 191 2.37 3.66 10.92
C ALA A 191 1.43 2.47 11.15
N PHE A 192 1.91 1.24 10.95
CA PHE A 192 1.12 0.02 11.22
C PHE A 192 0.61 -0.05 12.66
N GLY A 193 1.47 0.25 13.65
CA GLY A 193 1.06 0.28 15.05
C GLY A 193 0.15 1.46 15.36
N LEU A 194 0.45 2.64 14.82
CA LEU A 194 -0.32 3.87 15.00
C LEU A 194 -1.75 3.74 14.47
N PHE A 195 -1.91 3.19 13.26
CA PHE A 195 -3.22 2.93 12.67
C PHE A 195 -4.01 1.91 13.47
N ALA A 196 -3.37 0.84 13.95
CA ALA A 196 -4.03 -0.12 14.83
C ALA A 196 -4.43 0.48 16.17
N ALA A 197 -3.62 1.38 16.74
CA ALA A 197 -3.96 2.11 17.96
C ALA A 197 -5.17 3.03 17.75
N ALA A 198 -5.18 3.79 16.64
CA ALA A 198 -6.28 4.67 16.26
C ALA A 198 -7.59 3.88 16.08
N ARG A 199 -7.53 2.73 15.40
CA ARG A 199 -8.69 1.84 15.22
C ARG A 199 -9.23 1.29 16.54
N ARG A 200 -8.33 0.87 17.45
CA ARG A 200 -8.71 0.26 18.74
C ARG A 200 -9.24 1.25 19.76
N SER A 201 -8.75 2.49 19.72
CA SER A 201 -9.12 3.53 20.68
C SER A 201 -10.40 4.28 20.31
N GLY A 202 -10.86 4.18 19.06
CA GLY A 202 -11.95 5.02 18.54
C GLY A 202 -11.55 6.50 18.40
N PHE A 203 -10.25 6.80 18.45
CA PHE A 203 -9.74 8.17 18.31
C PHE A 203 -10.14 8.79 16.97
N PHE A 204 -10.25 7.97 15.92
CA PHE A 204 -10.92 8.34 14.68
C PHE A 204 -12.08 7.38 14.41
N PRO A 205 -13.14 7.83 13.71
CA PRO A 205 -14.20 6.94 13.25
C PRO A 205 -13.63 5.77 12.45
N ALA A 206 -14.19 4.58 12.64
CA ALA A 206 -13.69 3.37 11.98
C ALA A 206 -13.73 3.52 10.46
N GLU A 207 -14.77 4.16 9.93
CA GLU A 207 -14.95 4.42 8.50
C GLU A 207 -13.80 5.26 7.91
N LEU A 208 -13.28 6.23 8.68
CA LEU A 208 -12.14 7.04 8.26
C LEU A 208 -10.85 6.20 8.25
N VAL A 209 -10.65 5.38 9.27
CA VAL A 209 -9.44 4.54 9.38
C VAL A 209 -9.42 3.47 8.29
N GLU A 210 -10.54 2.80 8.03
CA GLU A 210 -10.67 1.75 7.01
C GLU A 210 -10.47 2.29 5.58
N THR A 211 -10.77 3.58 5.34
CA THR A 211 -10.46 4.25 4.06
C THR A 211 -8.97 4.20 3.70
N PHE A 212 -8.09 4.17 4.72
CA PHE A 212 -6.64 4.10 4.53
C PHE A 212 -6.08 2.68 4.54
N GLU A 213 -6.84 1.66 4.96
CA GLU A 213 -6.29 0.30 5.05
C GLU A 213 -5.70 -0.21 3.73
N PRO A 214 -6.25 0.12 2.53
CA PRO A 214 -5.58 -0.17 1.28
C PRO A 214 -4.19 0.48 1.20
N VAL A 215 -4.07 1.79 1.42
CA VAL A 215 -2.77 2.52 1.43
C VAL A 215 -1.78 1.82 2.36
N ILE A 216 -2.18 1.54 3.59
CA ILE A 216 -1.30 0.92 4.60
C ILE A 216 -0.90 -0.52 4.22
N GLN A 217 -1.75 -1.24 3.48
CA GLN A 217 -1.36 -2.55 2.97
C GLN A 217 -0.40 -2.45 1.77
N GLU A 218 -0.54 -1.41 0.94
CA GLU A 218 0.39 -1.12 -0.17
C GLU A 218 1.79 -0.82 0.34
N GLU A 219 1.92 0.01 1.38
CA GLU A 219 3.17 0.25 2.12
C GLU A 219 3.85 -1.06 2.55
N GLY A 220 3.05 -2.03 3.02
CA GLY A 220 3.53 -3.36 3.37
C GLY A 220 4.14 -4.10 2.17
N ARG A 221 3.60 -3.92 0.98
CA ARG A 221 4.13 -4.52 -0.26
C ARG A 221 5.40 -3.80 -0.72
N HIS A 222 5.44 -2.48 -0.64
CA HIS A 222 6.60 -1.66 -1.02
C HIS A 222 7.83 -2.02 -0.20
N ILE A 223 7.71 -2.05 1.13
CA ILE A 223 8.85 -2.43 1.98
C ILE A 223 9.24 -3.91 1.79
N LEU A 224 8.30 -4.79 1.47
CA LEU A 224 8.59 -6.18 1.14
C LEU A 224 9.35 -6.30 -0.19
N PHE A 225 8.91 -5.57 -1.21
CA PHE A 225 9.57 -5.46 -2.50
C PHE A 225 10.99 -4.89 -2.34
N PHE A 226 11.13 -3.76 -1.64
CA PHE A 226 12.40 -3.06 -1.43
C PHE A 226 13.44 -3.94 -0.73
N VAL A 227 13.11 -4.64 0.36
CA VAL A 227 14.12 -5.44 1.09
C VAL A 227 14.61 -6.64 0.28
N ASN A 228 13.72 -7.23 -0.54
CA ASN A 228 14.09 -8.31 -1.45
C ASN A 228 14.92 -7.77 -2.62
N TRP A 229 14.56 -6.62 -3.18
CA TRP A 229 15.37 -5.90 -4.17
C TRP A 229 16.77 -5.59 -3.61
N ALA A 230 16.87 -5.01 -2.41
CA ALA A 230 18.16 -4.60 -1.82
C ALA A 230 19.08 -5.80 -1.58
N ALA A 231 18.51 -6.94 -1.16
CA ALA A 231 19.25 -8.19 -1.01
C ALA A 231 19.68 -8.78 -2.36
N TRP A 232 18.78 -8.79 -3.36
CA TRP A 232 19.08 -9.24 -4.71
C TRP A 232 20.16 -8.38 -5.38
N TYR A 233 20.01 -7.07 -5.31
CA TYR A 233 20.91 -6.09 -5.90
C TYR A 233 22.32 -6.23 -5.33
N ARG A 234 22.46 -6.28 -4.00
CA ARG A 234 23.76 -6.52 -3.34
C ARG A 234 24.44 -7.81 -3.82
N ARG A 235 23.67 -8.88 -4.05
CA ARG A 235 24.22 -10.17 -4.50
C ARG A 235 24.62 -10.15 -5.96
N ASN A 236 23.94 -9.36 -6.79
CA ASN A 236 24.24 -9.24 -8.23
C ASN A 236 25.30 -8.18 -8.55
N LEU A 237 25.66 -7.32 -7.58
CA LEU A 237 26.82 -6.44 -7.74
C LEU A 237 28.14 -7.24 -7.86
N PRO A 238 29.06 -6.79 -8.74
CA PRO A 238 30.44 -7.26 -8.75
C PRO A 238 31.04 -7.19 -7.34
N TRP A 239 31.84 -8.18 -6.97
CA TRP A 239 32.33 -8.32 -5.59
C TRP A 239 33.02 -7.06 -5.05
N TRP A 240 33.71 -6.30 -5.91
CA TRP A 240 34.39 -5.04 -5.58
C TRP A 240 33.45 -3.84 -5.40
N ARG A 241 32.24 -3.86 -5.98
CA ARG A 241 31.20 -2.85 -5.74
C ARG A 241 30.44 -3.09 -4.45
N ARG A 242 30.46 -4.30 -3.90
CA ARG A 242 29.70 -4.65 -2.69
C ARG A 242 30.12 -3.83 -1.45
N PRO A 243 31.42 -3.62 -1.17
CA PRO A 243 31.83 -2.73 -0.08
C PRO A 243 31.36 -1.28 -0.28
N LEU A 244 31.44 -0.76 -1.51
CA LEU A 244 30.98 0.60 -1.83
C LEU A 244 29.48 0.75 -1.63
N PHE A 245 28.70 -0.23 -2.07
CA PHE A 245 27.27 -0.27 -1.82
C PHE A 245 26.95 -0.36 -0.33
N ALA A 246 27.69 -1.17 0.43
CA ALA A 246 27.53 -1.24 1.89
C ALA A 246 27.81 0.10 2.58
N LEU A 247 28.85 0.83 2.15
CA LEU A 247 29.12 2.19 2.63
C LEU A 247 28.01 3.17 2.25
N LYS A 248 27.45 3.07 1.03
CA LYS A 248 26.30 3.89 0.61
C LYS A 248 25.09 3.62 1.51
N VAL A 249 24.76 2.36 1.77
CA VAL A 249 23.68 1.97 2.71
C VAL A 249 23.95 2.51 4.12
N ALA A 250 25.19 2.39 4.63
CA ALA A 250 25.53 2.94 5.94
C ALA A 250 25.36 4.47 5.99
N ARG A 251 25.72 5.18 4.90
CA ARG A 251 25.50 6.62 4.76
C ARG A 251 24.01 6.98 4.74
N VAL A 252 23.17 6.18 4.09
CA VAL A 252 21.70 6.35 4.13
C VAL A 252 21.19 6.21 5.56
N TRP A 253 21.59 5.17 6.29
CA TRP A 253 21.18 5.00 7.69
C TRP A 253 21.64 6.15 8.59
N ALA A 254 22.89 6.61 8.43
CA ALA A 254 23.39 7.77 9.16
C ALA A 254 22.56 9.03 8.87
N PHE A 255 22.22 9.26 7.60
CA PHE A 255 21.35 10.35 7.17
C PHE A 255 19.95 10.25 7.81
N LEU A 256 19.28 9.09 7.72
CA LEU A 256 17.94 8.88 8.28
C LEU A 256 17.88 9.03 9.81
N VAL A 257 18.94 8.62 10.52
CA VAL A 257 19.07 8.82 11.97
C VAL A 257 19.30 10.30 12.30
N TRP A 258 20.16 10.97 11.53
CA TRP A 258 20.42 12.40 11.71
C TRP A 258 19.14 13.24 11.55
N GLU A 259 18.36 12.98 10.50
CA GLU A 259 17.08 13.67 10.28
C GLU A 259 16.13 13.49 11.47
N ARG A 260 15.97 12.25 11.95
CA ARG A 260 15.09 11.94 13.09
C ARG A 260 15.57 12.59 14.40
N ILE A 261 16.87 12.73 14.62
CA ILE A 261 17.42 13.48 15.78
C ILE A 261 17.17 14.99 15.64
N GLY A 262 17.32 15.55 14.44
CA GLY A 262 17.05 16.96 14.15
C GLY A 262 15.61 17.36 14.49
N ILE A 263 14.67 16.49 14.13
CA ILE A 263 13.24 16.63 14.44
C ILE A 263 13.00 16.62 15.95
N ALA A 264 13.55 15.63 16.66
CA ALA A 264 13.40 15.52 18.11
C ALA A 264 13.99 16.72 18.88
N ARG A 265 14.89 17.50 18.24
CA ARG A 265 15.50 18.71 18.81
C ARG A 265 14.84 20.01 18.35
N GLY A 266 13.81 19.96 17.49
CA GLY A 266 13.12 21.15 16.98
C GLY A 266 14.00 22.06 16.10
N LEU A 267 15.06 21.52 15.50
CA LEU A 267 16.06 22.28 14.72
C LEU A 267 15.71 22.39 13.23
N ASP A 268 14.47 22.10 12.84
CA ASP A 268 14.06 22.02 11.43
C ASP A 268 13.72 23.41 10.87
N ALA A 269 14.76 24.24 10.65
CA ALA A 269 14.63 25.60 10.11
C ALA A 269 14.55 25.64 8.57
N ASP A 270 14.99 24.58 7.88
CA ASP A 270 15.23 24.60 6.43
C ASP A 270 14.41 23.58 5.62
N GLY A 271 13.49 22.84 6.25
CA GLY A 271 12.53 21.95 5.53
C GLY A 271 13.15 20.74 4.83
N VAL A 272 14.38 20.35 5.18
CA VAL A 272 15.07 19.20 4.58
C VAL A 272 14.62 17.87 5.22
N ALA A 273 14.20 17.88 6.49
CA ALA A 273 13.87 16.67 7.26
C ALA A 273 12.41 16.18 7.11
N GLN A 274 11.80 16.34 5.94
CA GLN A 274 10.36 16.06 5.77
C GLN A 274 10.01 14.57 5.80
N ASP A 275 10.86 13.68 5.27
CA ASP A 275 10.51 12.24 5.15
C ASP A 275 10.35 11.59 6.55
N ALA A 276 11.08 12.07 7.57
CA ALA A 276 11.08 11.53 8.93
C ALA A 276 10.02 12.14 9.88
N ASN A 277 9.31 13.19 9.46
CA ASN A 277 8.39 13.96 10.31
C ASN A 277 7.01 13.31 10.48
N PHE A 278 6.57 12.49 9.50
CA PHE A 278 5.22 11.93 9.46
C PHE A 278 4.88 11.07 10.70
N THR A 279 5.77 10.16 11.05
CA THR A 279 5.55 9.22 12.16
C THR A 279 5.64 9.87 13.53
N MET A 280 6.63 10.75 13.75
CA MET A 280 6.87 11.37 15.06
C MET A 280 5.71 12.27 15.48
N ASN A 281 5.25 13.14 14.59
CA ASN A 281 4.14 14.05 14.86
C ASN A 281 2.79 13.31 14.97
N GLY A 282 2.57 12.27 14.16
CA GLY A 282 1.40 11.40 14.29
C GLY A 282 1.37 10.66 15.63
N SER A 283 2.52 10.16 16.10
CA SER A 283 2.62 9.44 17.37
C SER A 283 2.36 10.31 18.60
N ALA A 284 2.76 11.59 18.58
CA ALA A 284 2.52 12.52 19.69
C ALA A 284 1.03 12.86 19.85
N ALA A 285 0.29 12.97 18.74
CA ALA A 285 -1.14 13.29 18.77
C ALA A 285 -2.04 12.07 19.08
N LEU A 286 -1.58 10.85 18.77
CA LEU A 286 -2.35 9.61 18.91
C LEU A 286 -1.91 8.72 20.09
N GLY A 287 -0.75 9.03 20.68
CA GLY A 287 -0.06 8.19 21.66
C GLY A 287 -0.54 8.32 23.10
N GLU A 288 -1.45 9.25 23.42
CA GLU A 288 -1.92 9.45 24.80
C GLU A 288 -2.64 8.23 25.40
N ALA A 289 -3.08 7.27 24.57
CA ALA A 289 -3.82 6.08 25.01
C ALA A 289 -2.95 4.84 25.33
N LEU A 290 -1.64 4.82 25.00
CA LEU A 290 -0.80 3.62 25.14
C LEU A 290 0.56 3.93 25.77
N THR A 291 1.08 3.01 26.61
CA THR A 291 2.46 3.10 27.08
C THR A 291 3.44 2.93 25.91
N PRO A 292 4.67 3.47 26.00
CA PRO A 292 5.68 3.27 24.96
C PRO A 292 5.95 1.79 24.66
N GLY A 293 5.97 0.91 25.67
CA GLY A 293 6.13 -0.53 25.46
C GLY A 293 4.94 -1.16 24.73
N ALA A 294 3.71 -0.80 25.09
CA ALA A 294 2.51 -1.28 24.41
C ALA A 294 2.44 -0.82 22.94
N MET A 295 2.90 0.40 22.64
CA MET A 295 3.00 0.89 21.27
C MET A 295 4.01 0.09 20.45
N ILE A 296 5.18 -0.22 21.02
CA ILE A 296 6.19 -1.07 20.36
C ILE A 296 5.63 -2.47 20.09
N ASP A 297 4.95 -3.07 21.07
CA ASP A 297 4.34 -4.40 20.92
C ASP A 297 3.30 -4.39 19.80
N LEU A 298 2.51 -3.32 19.69
CA LEU A 298 1.53 -3.16 18.63
C LEU A 298 2.18 -3.00 17.25
N CYS A 299 3.23 -2.20 17.12
CA CYS A 299 4.00 -2.07 15.88
C CYS A 299 4.58 -3.43 15.44
N LEU A 300 5.15 -4.20 16.38
CA LEU A 300 5.70 -5.53 16.10
C LEU A 300 4.63 -6.51 15.62
N ALA A 301 3.48 -6.55 16.31
CA ALA A 301 2.36 -7.43 15.97
C ALA A 301 1.78 -7.08 14.59
N GLU A 302 1.56 -5.80 14.31
CA GLU A 302 0.97 -5.34 13.06
C GLU A 302 1.93 -5.49 11.87
N ASN A 303 3.23 -5.25 12.07
CA ASN A 303 4.25 -5.55 11.07
C ASN A 303 4.29 -7.06 10.74
N ALA A 304 4.18 -7.93 11.74
CA ALA A 304 4.10 -9.38 11.50
C ALA A 304 2.81 -9.76 10.76
N ARG A 305 1.66 -9.23 11.20
CA ARG A 305 0.34 -9.49 10.60
C ARG A 305 0.31 -9.12 9.11
N ARG A 306 0.75 -7.91 8.76
CA ARG A 306 0.72 -7.42 7.37
C ARG A 306 1.61 -8.22 6.44
N MET A 307 2.66 -8.83 6.98
CA MET A 307 3.65 -9.62 6.23
C MET A 307 3.32 -11.12 6.18
N ALA A 308 2.33 -11.59 6.93
CA ALA A 308 2.07 -13.02 7.14
C ALA A 308 1.46 -13.70 5.90
N GLY A 309 0.73 -12.96 5.07
CA GLY A 309 0.04 -13.51 3.90
C GLY A 309 0.94 -13.71 2.68
N TYR A 310 2.16 -13.20 2.68
CA TYR A 310 3.10 -13.36 1.56
C TYR A 310 3.99 -14.60 1.71
N ASP A 311 4.50 -15.10 0.59
CA ASP A 311 5.41 -16.25 0.52
C ASP A 311 6.54 -16.14 1.57
N THR A 312 6.74 -17.22 2.34
CA THR A 312 7.72 -17.25 3.44
C THR A 312 9.16 -17.28 2.97
N ARG A 313 9.41 -17.60 1.69
CA ARG A 313 10.74 -17.57 1.08
C ARG A 313 11.22 -16.15 0.77
N LEU A 314 10.30 -15.17 0.67
CA LEU A 314 10.66 -13.75 0.55
C LEU A 314 11.20 -13.21 1.88
N LEU A 315 12.25 -12.40 1.82
CA LEU A 315 12.83 -11.74 2.98
C LEU A 315 11.84 -10.73 3.58
N ARG A 316 11.88 -10.52 4.91
CA ARG A 316 11.08 -9.50 5.60
C ARG A 316 11.97 -8.36 6.14
N PRO A 317 11.46 -7.13 6.25
CA PRO A 317 12.16 -6.03 6.90
C PRO A 317 12.56 -6.42 8.33
N GLY A 318 13.87 -6.42 8.62
CA GLY A 318 14.40 -6.98 9.86
C GLY A 318 15.07 -5.95 10.79
N THR A 319 15.55 -4.83 10.27
CA THR A 319 16.34 -3.86 11.08
C THR A 319 15.47 -3.18 12.13
N VAL A 320 14.38 -2.53 11.71
CA VAL A 320 13.50 -1.77 12.61
C VAL A 320 12.82 -2.69 13.65
N PRO A 321 12.24 -3.86 13.29
CA PRO A 321 11.69 -4.78 14.28
C PRO A 321 12.72 -5.32 15.28
N ARG A 322 13.99 -5.48 14.90
CA ARG A 322 15.05 -5.90 15.85
C ARG A 322 15.40 -4.78 16.83
N LEU A 323 15.52 -3.55 16.35
CA LEU A 323 15.75 -2.38 17.19
C LEU A 323 14.57 -2.14 18.15
N ALA A 324 13.34 -2.27 17.66
CA ALA A 324 12.14 -2.16 18.47
C ALA A 324 12.08 -3.23 19.58
N ARG A 325 12.37 -4.51 19.26
CA ARG A 325 12.48 -5.57 20.28
C ARG A 325 13.58 -5.31 21.31
N LEU A 326 14.69 -4.69 20.89
CA LEU A 326 15.75 -4.29 21.82
C LEU A 326 15.26 -3.17 22.75
N ALA A 327 14.69 -2.09 22.18
CA ALA A 327 14.13 -0.98 22.94
C ALA A 327 13.04 -1.43 23.93
N ARG A 328 12.18 -2.37 23.51
CA ARG A 328 11.12 -2.96 24.34
C ARG A 328 11.61 -3.60 25.64
N ARG A 329 12.87 -4.04 25.70
CA ARG A 329 13.47 -4.59 26.94
C ARG A 329 13.73 -3.52 28.00
N PHE A 330 13.73 -2.25 27.62
CA PHE A 330 14.06 -1.12 28.48
C PHE A 330 12.85 -0.21 28.76
N VAL A 331 11.73 -0.40 28.06
CA VAL A 331 10.49 0.35 28.28
C VAL A 331 9.38 -0.61 28.73
N GLY A 332 8.63 -0.22 29.76
CA GLY A 332 7.54 -1.01 30.36
C GLY A 332 6.39 -1.29 29.40
#